data_AF-A0A0F2TAP9-F1
#
_entry.id   AF-A0A0F2TAP9-F1
#
_cell.length_a   1.000
_cell.length_b   1.000
_cell.length_c   1.000
_cell.angle_alpha   90.00
_cell.angle_beta   90.00
_cell.angle_gamma   90.00
#
_symmetry.space_group_name_H-M   'P 1'
#
loop_
_entity.id
_entity.type
_entity.pdbx_description
1 polymer ?
#
loop_
_entity_poly.entity_id
_entity_poly.type
_entity_poly.pdbx_seq_one_letter_code
_entity_poly.pdbx_strand_id
1 'polypeptide(L)'
;MRGPASATPLRRRGEALESAIFEAVVRQLTTDGYARLTMEGVAAAAQTGKAALYRRWSSKEALVQDALRASLPQSGPAPDTGSLRGDLLEVVARLRTAMVSEVGAAVRAIMSELDHQRAHVFLAIVLERVVEPTTALVGEVLARGAARGEVRPGSVTPLVTDVVPALMLYRIKMCGGDAERIDPAAIVDEVLLPVVRP
;
A
#
# COMPACT_ATOMS: atom_id res chain seq x y z
N MET A 1 -11.05 21.45 -49.38
CA MET A 1 -10.43 20.62 -48.33
C MET A 1 -10.16 21.50 -47.12
N ARG A 2 -10.94 21.37 -46.04
CA ARG A 2 -10.67 22.04 -44.75
C ARG A 2 -10.03 21.00 -43.83
N GLY A 3 -8.83 21.28 -43.33
CA GLY A 3 -8.12 20.40 -42.40
C GLY A 3 -8.83 20.31 -41.04
N PRO A 4 -8.69 19.20 -40.30
CA PRO A 4 -9.35 19.05 -39.01
C PRO A 4 -8.73 20.03 -38.00
N ALA A 5 -9.59 20.74 -37.28
CA ALA A 5 -9.19 21.59 -36.17
C ALA A 5 -8.56 20.71 -35.08
N SER A 6 -7.32 21.02 -34.71
CA SER A 6 -6.62 20.43 -33.58
C SER A 6 -7.41 20.71 -32.30
N ALA A 7 -8.08 19.69 -31.75
CA ALA A 7 -8.72 19.79 -30.46
C ALA A 7 -7.65 20.14 -29.41
N THR A 8 -7.77 21.32 -28.79
CA THR A 8 -6.90 21.70 -27.68
C THR A 8 -7.09 20.66 -26.57
N PRO A 9 -6.02 19.99 -26.07
CA PRO A 9 -6.17 19.03 -24.99
C PRO A 9 -6.84 19.73 -23.82
N LEU A 10 -8.01 19.23 -23.39
CA LEU A 10 -8.73 19.76 -22.24
C LEU A 10 -7.78 19.71 -21.04
N ARG A 11 -7.32 20.87 -20.59
CA ARG A 11 -6.44 21.00 -19.43
C ARG A 11 -7.16 20.39 -18.24
N ARG A 12 -6.65 19.27 -17.70
CA ARG A 12 -7.19 18.62 -16.50
C ARG A 12 -7.21 19.64 -15.36
N ARG A 13 -8.27 19.63 -14.54
CA ARG A 13 -8.46 20.54 -13.39
C ARG A 13 -8.98 19.76 -12.19
N GLY A 14 -8.78 20.29 -10.99
CA GLY A 14 -9.28 19.69 -9.75
C GLY A 14 -8.74 18.28 -9.51
N GLU A 15 -9.63 17.37 -9.11
CA GLU A 15 -9.34 15.97 -8.80
C GLU A 15 -8.70 15.23 -9.98
N ALA A 16 -9.19 15.42 -11.21
CA ALA A 16 -8.64 14.74 -12.39
C ALA A 16 -7.18 15.13 -12.69
N LEU A 17 -6.77 16.35 -12.32
CA LEU A 17 -5.37 16.74 -12.41
C LEU A 17 -4.54 16.14 -11.26
N GLU A 18 -5.10 16.08 -10.05
CA GLU A 18 -4.43 15.47 -8.91
C GLU A 18 -4.17 13.98 -9.11
N SER A 19 -5.18 13.21 -9.56
CA SER A 19 -5.01 11.80 -9.88
C SER A 19 -3.92 11.59 -10.92
N ALA A 20 -3.88 12.41 -11.98
CA ALA A 20 -2.83 12.35 -12.99
C ALA A 20 -1.42 12.63 -12.43
N ILE A 21 -1.32 13.53 -11.46
CA ILE A 21 -0.06 13.85 -10.77
C ILE A 21 0.37 12.66 -9.91
N PHE A 22 -0.53 12.07 -9.13
CA PHE A 22 -0.20 10.93 -8.27
C PHE A 22 0.14 9.67 -9.08
N GLU A 23 -0.58 9.40 -10.16
CA GLU A 23 -0.23 8.33 -11.12
C GLU A 23 1.18 8.54 -11.71
N ALA A 24 1.51 9.78 -12.09
CA ALA A 24 2.85 10.10 -12.61
C ALA A 24 3.93 9.88 -11.54
N VAL A 25 3.67 10.27 -10.29
CA VAL A 25 4.58 10.03 -9.15
C VAL A 25 4.80 8.54 -8.94
N VAL A 26 3.74 7.74 -8.82
CA VAL A 26 3.85 6.29 -8.59
C VAL A 26 4.63 5.63 -9.73
N ARG A 27 4.32 5.97 -10.99
CA ARG A 27 5.01 5.42 -12.15
C ARG A 27 6.51 5.76 -12.16
N GLN A 28 6.87 7.01 -11.87
CA GLN A 28 8.27 7.43 -11.82
C GLN A 28 9.02 6.79 -10.65
N LEU A 29 8.39 6.64 -9.48
CA LEU A 29 9.00 5.90 -8.36
C LEU A 29 9.28 4.45 -8.74
N THR A 30 8.34 3.79 -9.40
CA THR A 30 8.49 2.38 -9.81
C THR A 30 9.50 2.20 -10.95
N THR A 31 9.58 3.14 -11.90
CA THR A 31 10.47 3.02 -13.08
C THR A 31 11.88 3.55 -12.80
N ASP A 32 11.96 4.70 -12.15
CA ASP A 32 13.19 5.49 -12.03
C ASP A 32 13.71 5.60 -10.59
N GLY A 33 12.89 5.26 -9.59
CA GLY A 33 13.25 5.40 -8.19
C GLY A 33 13.09 6.81 -7.64
N TYR A 34 13.24 6.94 -6.32
CA TYR A 34 13.05 8.21 -5.60
C TYR A 34 14.12 9.25 -5.93
N ALA A 35 15.36 8.81 -6.15
CA ALA A 35 16.49 9.69 -6.46
C ALA A 35 16.28 10.43 -7.78
N ARG A 36 15.79 9.74 -8.82
CA ARG A 36 15.58 10.30 -10.17
C ARG A 36 14.22 10.99 -10.34
N LEU A 37 13.28 10.80 -9.44
CA LEU A 37 12.02 11.55 -9.46
C LEU A 37 12.28 13.05 -9.30
N THR A 38 11.70 13.86 -10.18
CA THR A 38 11.79 15.33 -10.18
C THR A 38 10.41 15.96 -10.31
N MET A 39 10.24 17.16 -9.72
CA MET A 39 8.98 17.92 -9.83
C MET A 39 8.66 18.25 -11.29
N GLU A 40 9.68 18.56 -12.08
CA GLU A 40 9.56 18.82 -13.52
C GLU A 40 9.10 17.60 -14.30
N GLY A 41 9.69 16.44 -14.01
CA GLY A 41 9.31 15.17 -14.64
C GLY A 41 7.85 14.84 -14.36
N VAL A 42 7.41 14.98 -13.11
CA VAL A 42 6.01 14.77 -12.73
C VAL A 42 5.10 15.78 -13.45
N ALA A 43 5.45 17.06 -13.47
CA ALA A 43 4.64 18.09 -14.11
C ALA A 43 4.45 17.81 -15.61
N ALA A 44 5.53 17.40 -16.30
CA ALA A 44 5.48 17.04 -17.72
C ALA A 44 4.60 15.79 -17.95
N ALA A 45 4.79 14.74 -17.16
CA ALA A 45 4.02 13.49 -17.28
C ALA A 45 2.52 13.70 -17.01
N ALA A 46 2.19 14.52 -16.01
CA ALA A 46 0.80 14.88 -15.66
C ALA A 46 0.21 15.99 -16.55
N GLN A 47 0.96 16.46 -17.56
CA GLN A 47 0.55 17.52 -18.49
C GLN A 47 0.10 18.82 -17.78
N THR A 48 0.85 19.23 -16.77
CA THR A 48 0.59 20.44 -15.97
C THR A 48 1.79 21.38 -15.92
N GLY A 49 1.53 22.64 -15.60
CA GLY A 49 2.59 23.64 -15.47
C GLY A 49 3.33 23.51 -14.14
N LYS A 50 4.65 23.69 -14.13
CA LYS A 50 5.49 23.68 -12.92
C LYS A 50 4.93 24.58 -11.81
N ALA A 51 4.53 25.80 -12.15
CA ALA A 51 3.95 26.75 -11.20
C ALA A 51 2.66 26.24 -10.55
N ALA A 52 1.86 25.41 -11.24
CA ALA A 52 0.67 24.81 -10.65
C ALA A 52 1.02 23.67 -9.66
N LEU A 53 2.05 22.88 -9.97
CA LEU A 53 2.54 21.82 -9.09
C LEU A 53 3.17 22.41 -7.81
N TYR A 54 4.08 23.38 -7.95
CA TYR A 54 4.77 24.02 -6.82
C TYR A 54 3.85 24.85 -5.91
N ARG A 55 2.69 25.32 -6.41
CA ARG A 55 1.67 25.95 -5.56
C ARG A 55 0.99 24.98 -4.60
N ARG A 56 0.94 23.69 -4.95
CA ARG A 56 0.29 22.64 -4.15
C ARG A 56 1.28 21.91 -3.26
N TRP A 57 2.47 21.62 -3.79
CA TRP A 57 3.52 20.91 -3.06
C TRP A 57 4.81 21.70 -3.08
N SER A 58 5.29 22.08 -1.90
CA SER A 58 6.52 22.86 -1.73
C SER A 58 7.79 22.04 -1.99
N SER A 59 7.71 20.72 -1.96
CA SER A 59 8.85 19.83 -2.16
C SER A 59 8.46 18.50 -2.83
N LYS A 60 9.47 17.81 -3.38
CA LYS A 60 9.34 16.42 -3.87
C LYS A 60 8.81 15.50 -2.79
N GLU A 61 9.33 15.63 -1.57
CA GLU A 61 8.93 14.78 -0.45
C GLU A 61 7.45 14.97 -0.12
N ALA A 62 6.97 16.22 -0.03
CA ALA A 62 5.57 16.51 0.24
C ALA A 62 4.64 15.93 -0.85
N LEU A 63 5.04 16.06 -2.11
CA LEU A 63 4.31 15.48 -3.25
C LEU A 63 4.24 13.95 -3.16
N VAL A 64 5.37 13.29 -2.86
CA VAL A 64 5.41 11.83 -2.76
C VAL A 64 4.59 11.34 -1.58
N GLN A 65 4.62 12.02 -0.44
CA GLN A 65 3.80 11.66 0.71
C GLN A 65 2.30 11.66 0.37
N ASP A 66 1.80 12.71 -0.28
CA ASP A 66 0.38 12.79 -0.65
C ASP A 66 0.01 11.77 -1.72
N ALA A 67 0.90 11.55 -2.71
CA ALA A 67 0.70 10.52 -3.72
C ALA A 67 0.58 9.13 -3.08
N LEU A 68 1.43 8.80 -2.09
CA LEU A 68 1.34 7.53 -1.37
C LEU A 68 0.05 7.44 -0.55
N ARG A 69 -0.34 8.49 0.18
CA ARG A 69 -1.60 8.49 0.95
C ARG A 69 -2.83 8.27 0.08
N ALA A 70 -2.82 8.84 -1.13
CA ALA A 70 -3.93 8.72 -2.07
C ALA A 70 -3.93 7.38 -2.84
N SER A 71 -2.75 6.79 -3.06
CA SER A 71 -2.61 5.59 -3.89
C SER A 71 -2.56 4.29 -3.10
N LEU A 72 -2.14 4.33 -1.83
CA LEU A 72 -2.17 3.15 -0.97
C LEU A 72 -3.63 2.76 -0.69
N PRO A 73 -3.93 1.45 -0.63
CA PRO A 73 -5.29 0.97 -0.53
C PRO A 73 -5.95 1.44 0.76
N GLN A 74 -7.23 1.78 0.67
CA GLN A 74 -8.07 1.88 1.85
C GLN A 74 -8.50 0.48 2.24
N SER A 75 -8.38 0.16 3.53
CA SER A 75 -8.90 -1.06 4.12
C SER A 75 -10.43 -1.10 3.98
N GLY A 76 -10.93 -2.10 3.25
CA GLY A 76 -12.35 -2.44 3.25
C GLY A 76 -12.79 -3.12 4.55
N PRO A 77 -14.08 -3.43 4.71
CA PRO A 77 -14.60 -4.11 5.89
C PRO A 77 -13.95 -5.49 6.07
N ALA A 78 -13.96 -6.00 7.31
CA ALA A 78 -13.47 -7.33 7.61
C ALA A 78 -14.23 -8.40 6.81
N PRO A 79 -13.51 -9.34 6.15
CA PRO A 79 -14.11 -10.49 5.49
C PRO A 79 -15.05 -11.25 6.41
N ASP A 80 -16.15 -11.79 5.87
CA ASP A 80 -17.08 -12.67 6.59
C ASP A 80 -17.51 -13.85 5.70
N THR A 81 -16.55 -14.73 5.43
CA THR A 81 -16.71 -15.95 4.65
C THR A 81 -17.42 -17.06 5.42
N GLY A 82 -17.66 -16.87 6.72
CA GLY A 82 -18.26 -17.86 7.62
C GLY A 82 -17.27 -18.85 8.25
N SER A 83 -15.96 -18.67 8.04
CA SER A 83 -14.93 -19.49 8.69
C SER A 83 -13.69 -18.66 9.02
N LEU A 84 -13.04 -18.95 10.15
CA LEU A 84 -11.81 -18.25 10.55
C LEU A 84 -10.73 -18.33 9.47
N ARG A 85 -10.55 -19.53 8.89
CA ARG A 85 -9.55 -19.76 7.85
C ARG A 85 -9.83 -18.92 6.61
N GLY A 86 -11.07 -18.90 6.13
CA GLY A 86 -11.45 -18.12 4.95
C GLY A 86 -11.25 -16.62 5.18
N ASP A 87 -11.66 -16.14 6.35
CA ASP A 87 -11.54 -14.73 6.72
C ASP A 87 -10.07 -14.27 6.78
N LEU A 88 -9.20 -15.06 7.43
CA LEU A 88 -7.77 -14.77 7.51
C LEU A 88 -7.08 -14.84 6.13
N LEU A 89 -7.47 -15.80 5.29
CA LEU A 89 -6.91 -15.97 3.95
C LEU A 89 -7.22 -14.76 3.08
N GLU A 90 -8.43 -14.20 3.19
CA GLU A 90 -8.80 -12.99 2.47
C GLU A 90 -8.02 -11.76 2.98
N VAL A 91 -7.83 -11.61 4.30
CA VAL A 91 -7.00 -10.52 4.85
C VAL A 91 -5.56 -10.60 4.35
N VAL A 92 -4.93 -11.77 4.41
CA VAL A 92 -3.54 -11.96 3.93
C VAL A 92 -3.43 -11.75 2.41
N ALA A 93 -4.42 -12.20 1.64
CA ALA A 93 -4.46 -11.99 0.19
C ALA A 93 -4.62 -10.51 -0.19
N ARG A 94 -5.44 -9.74 0.54
CA ARG A 94 -5.59 -8.30 0.36
C ARG A 94 -4.26 -7.58 0.62
N LEU A 95 -3.56 -7.92 1.72
CA LEU A 95 -2.25 -7.34 2.01
C LEU A 95 -1.20 -7.71 0.95
N ARG A 96 -1.18 -8.97 0.49
CA ARG A 96 -0.30 -9.40 -0.61
C ARG A 96 -0.54 -8.58 -1.87
N THR A 97 -1.81 -8.39 -2.23
CA THR A 97 -2.23 -7.60 -3.40
C THR A 97 -1.75 -6.15 -3.29
N ALA A 98 -1.91 -5.53 -2.12
CA ALA A 98 -1.38 -4.20 -1.83
C ALA A 98 0.14 -4.15 -2.02
N MET A 99 0.86 -5.16 -1.54
CA MET A 99 2.31 -5.22 -1.63
C MET A 99 2.82 -5.44 -3.06
N VAL A 100 2.18 -6.27 -3.89
CA VAL A 100 2.61 -6.49 -5.28
C VAL A 100 2.16 -5.39 -6.26
N SER A 101 1.29 -4.48 -5.83
CA SER A 101 0.80 -3.38 -6.66
C SER A 101 1.90 -2.40 -7.09
N GLU A 102 1.61 -1.55 -8.09
CA GLU A 102 2.53 -0.48 -8.51
C GLU A 102 2.91 0.46 -7.36
N VAL A 103 1.96 0.84 -6.51
CA VAL A 103 2.25 1.68 -5.33
C VAL A 103 3.10 0.92 -4.30
N GLY A 104 2.90 -0.39 -4.15
CA GLY A 104 3.76 -1.24 -3.32
C GLY A 104 5.20 -1.28 -3.84
N ALA A 105 5.39 -1.33 -5.16
CA ALA A 105 6.71 -1.23 -5.79
C ALA A 105 7.34 0.15 -5.59
N ALA A 106 6.55 1.22 -5.71
CA ALA A 106 7.01 2.59 -5.43
C ALA A 106 7.50 2.74 -3.99
N VAL A 107 6.76 2.21 -3.00
CA VAL A 107 7.20 2.19 -1.59
C VAL A 107 8.52 1.44 -1.44
N ARG A 108 8.67 0.26 -2.06
CA ARG A 108 9.94 -0.50 -2.00
C ARG A 108 11.11 0.29 -2.57
N ALA A 109 10.93 0.97 -3.71
CA ALA A 109 11.96 1.79 -4.32
C ALA A 109 12.43 2.93 -3.39
N ILE A 110 11.49 3.59 -2.71
CA ILE A 110 11.82 4.59 -1.68
C ILE A 110 12.64 3.96 -0.54
N MET A 111 12.18 2.81 -0.04
CA MET A 111 12.83 2.13 1.09
C MET A 111 14.23 1.57 0.75
N SER A 112 14.52 1.28 -0.52
CA SER A 112 15.84 0.83 -0.95
C SER A 112 16.85 1.94 -1.16
N GLU A 113 16.38 3.17 -1.42
CA GLU A 113 17.25 4.30 -1.77
C GLU A 113 17.48 5.28 -0.62
N LEU A 114 16.56 5.34 0.33
CA LEU A 114 16.65 6.24 1.47
C LEU A 114 17.23 5.54 2.70
N ASP A 115 18.05 6.27 3.45
CA ASP A 115 18.42 5.88 4.80
C ASP A 115 17.20 5.88 5.73
N HIS A 116 17.35 5.28 6.91
CA HIS A 116 16.27 5.15 7.88
C HIS A 116 15.64 6.48 8.31
N GLN A 117 16.44 7.54 8.45
CA GLN A 117 15.94 8.85 8.91
C GLN A 117 15.05 9.48 7.84
N ARG A 118 15.47 9.44 6.58
CA ARG A 118 14.72 10.02 5.46
C ARG A 118 13.53 9.14 5.06
N ALA A 119 13.63 7.83 5.21
CA ALA A 119 12.54 6.90 4.95
C ALA A 119 11.41 6.97 6.00
N HIS A 120 11.70 7.48 7.20
CA HIS A 120 10.78 7.44 8.34
C HIS A 120 9.40 8.03 8.05
N VAL A 121 9.33 9.17 7.35
CA VAL A 121 8.04 9.80 7.02
C VAL A 121 7.17 8.96 6.09
N PHE A 122 7.79 8.23 5.15
CA PHE A 122 7.08 7.33 4.26
C PHE A 122 6.70 6.02 4.96
N LEU A 123 7.53 5.53 5.88
CA LEU A 123 7.20 4.40 6.74
C LEU A 123 5.97 4.70 7.61
N ALA A 124 5.86 5.92 8.15
CA ALA A 124 4.68 6.33 8.91
C ALA A 124 3.39 6.23 8.07
N ILE A 125 3.45 6.60 6.80
CA ILE A 125 2.31 6.47 5.87
C ILE A 125 1.98 5.00 5.62
N VAL A 126 2.98 4.13 5.46
CA VAL A 126 2.77 2.68 5.29
C VAL A 126 2.16 2.07 6.56
N LEU A 127 2.60 2.51 7.74
CA LEU A 127 2.03 2.07 9.01
C LEU A 127 0.54 2.45 9.09
N GLU A 128 0.22 3.73 8.89
CA GLU A 128 -1.13 4.29 8.92
C GLU A 128 -2.06 3.63 7.88
N ARG A 129 -1.60 3.49 6.63
CA ARG A 129 -2.46 3.08 5.51
C ARG A 129 -2.51 1.58 5.25
N VAL A 130 -1.56 0.81 5.77
CA VAL A 130 -1.44 -0.62 5.44
C VAL A 130 -1.34 -1.49 6.69
N VAL A 131 -0.44 -1.17 7.62
CA VAL A 131 -0.17 -2.03 8.77
C VAL A 131 -1.28 -1.95 9.80
N GLU A 132 -1.60 -0.76 10.30
CA GLU A 132 -2.64 -0.56 11.32
C GLU A 132 -3.99 -1.14 10.87
N PRO A 133 -4.45 -0.91 9.62
CA PRO A 133 -5.71 -1.49 9.20
C PRO A 133 -5.64 -3.01 9.02
N THR A 134 -4.51 -3.57 8.58
CA THR A 134 -4.37 -5.03 8.52
C THR A 134 -4.44 -5.64 9.92
N THR A 135 -3.73 -5.05 10.89
CA THR A 135 -3.75 -5.50 12.29
C THR A 135 -5.18 -5.44 12.86
N ALA A 136 -5.92 -4.36 12.58
CA ALA A 136 -7.32 -4.23 12.99
C ALA A 136 -8.21 -5.32 12.36
N LEU A 137 -8.08 -5.56 11.04
CA LEU A 137 -8.81 -6.61 10.33
C LEU A 137 -8.54 -8.01 10.89
N VAL A 138 -7.28 -8.33 11.18
CA VAL A 138 -6.92 -9.60 11.83
C VAL A 138 -7.57 -9.69 13.20
N GLY A 139 -7.52 -8.62 14.00
CA GLY A 139 -8.16 -8.56 15.32
C GLY A 139 -9.66 -8.83 15.26
N GLU A 140 -10.38 -8.20 14.33
CA GLU A 140 -11.82 -8.42 14.12
C GLU A 140 -12.14 -9.85 13.71
N VAL A 141 -11.38 -10.42 12.78
CA VAL A 141 -11.54 -11.80 12.31
C VAL A 141 -11.31 -12.80 13.46
N LEU A 142 -10.26 -12.59 14.26
CA LEU A 142 -9.95 -13.44 15.41
C LEU A 142 -11.03 -13.34 16.50
N ALA A 143 -11.51 -12.12 16.80
CA ALA A 143 -12.59 -11.91 17.77
C ALA A 143 -13.89 -12.62 17.34
N ARG A 144 -14.21 -12.55 16.04
CA ARG A 144 -15.37 -13.26 15.48
C ARG A 144 -15.19 -14.78 15.52
N GLY A 145 -14.00 -15.26 15.18
CA GLY A 145 -13.64 -16.68 15.32
C GLY A 145 -13.78 -17.18 16.76
N ALA A 146 -13.41 -16.37 17.76
CA ALA A 146 -13.59 -16.69 19.17
C ALA A 146 -15.08 -16.82 19.55
N ALA A 147 -15.93 -15.92 19.05
CA ALA A 147 -17.38 -16.01 19.25
C ALA A 147 -17.99 -17.27 18.62
N ARG A 148 -17.38 -17.82 17.57
CA ARG A 148 -17.76 -19.09 16.92
C ARG A 148 -17.11 -20.33 17.58
N GLY A 149 -16.24 -20.15 18.56
CA GLY A 149 -15.48 -21.25 19.19
C GLY A 149 -14.31 -21.79 18.35
N GLU A 150 -13.90 -21.07 17.30
CA GLU A 150 -12.78 -21.44 16.42
C GLU A 150 -11.42 -20.96 16.93
N VAL A 151 -11.41 -20.05 17.90
CA VAL A 151 -10.20 -19.44 18.49
C VAL A 151 -10.15 -19.73 19.99
N ARG A 152 -8.97 -20.15 20.47
CA ARG A 152 -8.69 -20.38 21.89
C ARG A 152 -8.87 -19.07 22.69
N PRO A 153 -9.55 -19.11 23.85
CA PRO A 153 -9.66 -17.95 24.73
C PRO A 153 -8.28 -17.35 25.08
N GLY A 154 -8.17 -16.02 24.98
CA GLY A 154 -6.92 -15.30 25.27
C GLY A 154 -5.87 -15.28 24.14
N SER A 155 -6.10 -15.96 23.01
CA SER A 155 -5.18 -15.92 21.87
C SER A 155 -5.24 -14.63 21.04
N VAL A 156 -6.25 -13.78 21.24
CA VAL A 156 -6.36 -12.48 20.56
C VAL A 156 -5.49 -11.45 21.30
N THR A 157 -4.23 -11.35 20.91
CA THR A 157 -3.25 -10.43 21.50
C THR A 157 -2.64 -9.52 20.44
N PRO A 158 -2.09 -8.34 20.82
CA PRO A 158 -1.42 -7.45 19.87
C PRO A 158 -0.31 -8.16 19.09
N LEU A 159 0.46 -9.02 19.75
CA LEU A 159 1.53 -9.78 19.11
C LEU A 159 1.00 -10.73 18.02
N VAL A 160 -0.14 -11.38 18.25
CA VAL A 160 -0.77 -12.27 17.27
C VAL A 160 -1.31 -11.49 16.08
N THR A 161 -1.92 -10.33 16.33
CA THR A 161 -2.43 -9.47 15.25
C THR A 161 -1.30 -8.88 14.39
N ASP A 162 -0.11 -8.69 14.97
CA ASP A 162 1.06 -8.16 14.26
C ASP A 162 1.76 -9.20 13.36
N VAL A 163 1.51 -10.51 13.55
CA VAL A 163 2.19 -11.58 12.81
C VAL A 163 2.07 -11.40 11.31
N VAL A 164 0.87 -11.10 10.82
CA VAL A 164 0.60 -10.96 9.37
C VAL A 164 1.45 -9.84 8.75
N PRO A 165 1.30 -8.56 9.16
CA PRO A 165 2.09 -7.49 8.57
C PRO A 165 3.59 -7.67 8.83
N ALA A 166 4.00 -8.14 10.01
CA ALA A 166 5.42 -8.34 10.35
C ALA A 166 6.09 -9.40 9.46
N LEU A 167 5.48 -10.58 9.31
CA LEU A 167 6.01 -11.66 8.48
C LEU A 167 6.10 -11.23 7.01
N MET A 168 5.07 -10.56 6.50
CA MET A 168 5.06 -10.11 5.11
C MET A 168 6.10 -9.03 4.84
N LEU A 169 6.24 -8.04 5.74
CA LEU A 169 7.31 -7.03 5.66
C LEU A 169 8.69 -7.67 5.74
N TYR A 170 8.90 -8.64 6.63
CA TYR A 170 10.14 -9.40 6.72
C TYR A 170 10.47 -10.10 5.40
N ARG A 171 9.52 -10.86 4.83
CA ARG A 171 9.75 -11.60 3.58
C ARG A 171 10.09 -10.69 2.41
N ILE A 172 9.41 -9.55 2.30
CA ILE A 172 9.69 -8.58 1.24
C ILE A 172 11.03 -7.88 1.47
N LYS A 173 11.27 -7.35 2.67
CA LYS A 173 12.43 -6.51 2.93
C LYS A 173 13.72 -7.31 3.06
N MET A 174 13.65 -8.50 3.64
CA MET A 174 14.82 -9.30 4.03
C MET A 174 15.01 -10.56 3.19
N CYS A 175 13.94 -11.15 2.66
CA CYS A 175 14.02 -12.42 1.90
C CYS A 175 13.95 -12.23 0.38
N GLY A 176 14.48 -11.12 -0.13
CA GLY A 176 14.69 -10.91 -1.57
C GLY A 176 13.53 -10.24 -2.32
N GLY A 177 12.53 -9.68 -1.64
CA GLY A 177 11.54 -8.79 -2.28
C GLY A 177 10.47 -9.46 -3.13
N ASP A 178 10.53 -10.77 -3.28
CA ASP A 178 9.58 -11.51 -4.11
C ASP A 178 8.28 -11.78 -3.35
N ALA A 179 7.40 -10.77 -3.39
CA ALA A 179 6.06 -10.86 -2.84
C ALA A 179 5.18 -11.88 -3.59
N GLU A 180 5.55 -12.30 -4.81
CA GLU A 180 4.79 -13.33 -5.53
C GLU A 180 4.97 -14.71 -4.87
N ARG A 181 6.13 -14.97 -4.27
CA ARG A 181 6.42 -16.20 -3.51
C ARG A 181 5.77 -16.25 -2.13
N ILE A 182 5.07 -15.20 -1.71
CA ILE A 182 4.26 -15.24 -0.51
C ILE A 182 2.99 -16.02 -0.81
N ASP A 183 2.84 -17.18 -0.18
CA ASP A 183 1.61 -17.97 -0.20
C ASP A 183 0.73 -17.60 1.00
N PRO A 184 -0.44 -16.96 0.79
CA PRO A 184 -1.39 -16.67 1.85
C PRO A 184 -1.87 -17.91 2.60
N ALA A 185 -2.03 -19.05 1.91
CA ALA A 185 -2.50 -20.28 2.54
C ALA A 185 -1.46 -20.80 3.53
N ALA A 186 -0.18 -20.85 3.16
CA ALA A 186 0.89 -21.24 4.07
C ALA A 186 0.98 -20.34 5.32
N ILE A 187 0.84 -19.01 5.18
CA ILE A 187 0.81 -18.10 6.34
C ILE A 187 -0.35 -18.45 7.28
N VAL A 188 -1.54 -18.69 6.73
CA VAL A 188 -2.72 -19.01 7.52
C VAL A 188 -2.58 -20.38 8.18
N ASP A 189 -2.25 -21.41 7.41
CA ASP A 189 -2.30 -22.80 7.84
C ASP A 189 -1.12 -23.21 8.73
N GLU A 190 0.07 -22.66 8.47
CA GLU A 190 1.29 -23.04 9.20
C GLU A 190 1.61 -22.11 10.37
N VAL A 191 1.10 -20.86 10.36
CA VAL A 191 1.44 -19.86 11.39
C VAL A 191 0.21 -19.42 12.17
N LEU A 192 -0.81 -18.86 11.51
CA LEU A 192 -1.92 -18.24 12.22
C LEU A 192 -2.80 -19.27 12.93
N LEU A 193 -3.29 -20.26 12.19
CA LEU A 193 -4.19 -21.27 12.73
C LEU A 193 -3.57 -22.07 13.89
N PRO A 194 -2.32 -22.55 13.82
CA PRO A 194 -1.69 -23.24 14.95
C PRO A 194 -1.54 -22.39 16.21
N VAL A 195 -1.35 -21.06 16.05
CA VAL A 195 -1.21 -20.14 17.19
C VAL A 195 -2.57 -19.87 17.87
N VAL A 196 -3.65 -19.81 17.09
CA VAL A 196 -4.94 -19.31 17.59
C VAL A 196 -6.00 -20.40 17.82
N ARG A 197 -5.91 -21.55 17.15
CA ARG A 197 -6.89 -22.63 17.32
C ARG A 197 -6.74 -23.31 18.69
N PRO A 198 -7.83 -23.90 19.22
CA PRO A 198 -7.81 -24.71 20.45
C PRO A 198 -6.69 -25.74 20.48
#